data_AF-A0A3D0QIL6-F1
#
_entry.id   AF-A0A3D0QIL6-F1
#
_cell.length_a   1.000
_cell.length_b   1.000
_cell.length_c   1.000
_cell.angle_alpha   90.00
_cell.angle_beta   90.00
_cell.angle_gamma   90.00
#
_symmetry.space_group_name_H-M   'P 1'
#
loop_
_entity.id
_entity.type
_entity.pdbx_description
1 polymer ?
#
loop_
_entity_poly.entity_id
_entity_poly.type
_entity_poly.pdbx_seq_one_letter_code
_entity_poly.pdbx_strand_id
1 'polypeptide(L)'
;MASFKRAFMLVFSPVRDFFIKHPAVLSGYIIYAYFFVTTMGFYKDLKETHFKSFNILETFDGVIWMWLLAVVLVKVIEYRNRLTSQERLRIEREKELQIKSAQVITAHQMIRTLQHEINNPLAVILLYVQRSLRKEPLSPETQQSMTEIKNSAERIAGVLHEFANAQGIETIGSPVGELITPSKDNDVA
;
A
#
# COMPACT_ATOMS: atom_id res chain seq x y z
N MET A 1 -21.63 42.46 18.94
CA MET A 1 -21.79 41.02 19.25
C MET A 1 -21.11 40.05 18.26
N ALA A 2 -20.85 40.40 16.99
CA ALA A 2 -20.23 39.49 16.02
C ALA A 2 -18.71 39.24 16.19
N SER A 3 -17.96 40.16 16.80
CA SER A 3 -16.51 39.99 17.00
C SER A 3 -16.17 39.00 18.13
N PHE A 4 -16.99 38.92 19.18
CA PHE A 4 -16.79 38.03 20.32
C PHE A 4 -16.93 36.54 19.93
N LYS A 5 -17.91 36.22 19.07
CA LYS A 5 -18.08 34.85 18.54
C LYS A 5 -16.90 34.38 17.68
N ARG A 6 -16.29 35.27 16.88
CA ARG A 6 -15.13 34.93 16.04
C ARG A 6 -13.85 34.75 16.86
N ALA A 7 -13.64 35.59 17.88
CA ALA A 7 -12.53 35.43 18.82
C ALA A 7 -12.66 34.14 19.64
N PHE A 8 -13.87 33.81 20.11
CA PHE A 8 -14.14 32.56 20.82
C PHE A 8 -13.88 31.34 19.92
N MET A 9 -14.32 31.36 18.66
CA MET A 9 -14.10 30.25 17.72
C MET A 9 -12.61 30.00 17.40
N LEU A 10 -11.82 31.07 17.27
CA LEU A 10 -10.38 31.00 16.96
C LEU A 10 -9.54 30.48 18.13
N VAL A 11 -9.97 30.74 19.38
CA VAL A 11 -9.32 30.21 20.58
C VAL A 11 -9.80 28.80 20.88
N PHE A 12 -11.06 28.47 20.59
CA PHE A 12 -11.65 27.17 20.90
C PHE A 12 -11.25 26.08 19.90
N SER A 13 -10.92 26.39 18.65
CA SER A 13 -10.49 25.38 17.67
C SER A 13 -9.15 24.68 18.00
N PRO A 14 -8.04 25.39 18.33
CA PRO A 14 -6.79 24.71 18.70
C PRO A 14 -6.94 23.95 20.02
N VAL A 15 -7.76 24.47 20.94
CA VAL A 15 -8.06 23.84 22.22
C VAL A 15 -8.88 22.56 22.01
N ARG A 16 -9.89 22.57 21.13
CA ARG A 16 -10.66 21.38 20.76
C ARG A 16 -9.80 20.32 20.09
N ASP A 17 -8.92 20.73 19.16
CA ASP A 17 -8.02 19.79 18.49
C ASP A 17 -6.96 19.22 19.44
N PHE A 18 -6.48 20.01 20.41
CA PHE A 18 -5.64 19.52 21.51
C PHE A 18 -6.38 18.52 22.40
N PHE A 19 -7.65 18.78 22.73
CA PHE A 19 -8.49 17.87 23.52
C PHE A 19 -8.86 16.57 22.78
N ILE A 20 -9.03 16.62 21.45
CA ILE A 20 -9.22 15.43 20.61
C ILE A 20 -7.91 14.63 20.51
N LYS A 21 -6.76 15.31 20.45
CA LYS A 21 -5.44 14.67 20.37
C LYS A 21 -4.98 14.05 21.69
N HIS A 22 -5.40 14.62 22.83
CA HIS A 22 -5.01 14.16 24.17
C HIS A 22 -6.22 13.94 25.11
N PRO A 23 -7.05 12.93 24.83
CA PRO A 23 -8.28 12.66 25.59
C PRO A 23 -8.01 12.30 27.07
N ALA A 24 -6.85 11.73 27.38
CA ALA A 24 -6.42 11.45 28.75
C ALA A 24 -6.12 12.72 29.57
N VAL A 25 -5.72 13.82 28.90
CA VAL A 25 -5.47 15.10 29.57
C VAL A 25 -6.81 15.77 29.91
N LEU A 26 -7.81 15.64 29.03
CA LEU A 26 -9.16 16.14 29.27
C LEU A 26 -9.83 15.42 30.45
N SER A 27 -9.75 14.09 30.50
CA SER A 27 -10.28 13.34 31.65
C SER A 27 -9.57 13.75 32.95
N GLY A 28 -8.25 13.96 32.91
CA GLY A 28 -7.49 14.51 34.02
C GLY A 28 -8.04 15.85 34.50
N TYR A 29 -8.24 16.82 33.61
CA TYR A 29 -8.77 18.14 33.98
C TYR A 29 -10.19 18.08 34.56
N ILE A 30 -11.07 17.23 34.03
CA ILE A 30 -12.43 17.06 34.54
C ILE A 30 -12.41 16.43 35.95
N ILE A 31 -11.56 15.43 36.17
CA ILE A 31 -11.38 14.79 37.48
C ILE A 31 -10.82 15.80 38.49
N TYR A 32 -9.81 16.58 38.13
CA TYR A 32 -9.22 17.59 39.02
C TYR A 32 -10.18 18.73 39.33
N ALA A 33 -10.95 19.22 38.35
CA ALA A 33 -11.95 20.26 38.58
C ALA A 33 -13.06 19.78 39.52
N TYR A 34 -13.53 18.54 39.33
CA TYR A 34 -14.49 17.92 40.23
C TYR A 34 -13.92 17.74 41.64
N PHE A 35 -12.71 17.19 41.77
CA PHE A 35 -12.02 17.03 43.05
C PHE A 35 -11.89 18.37 43.80
N PHE A 36 -11.57 19.46 43.09
CA PHE A 36 -11.47 20.79 43.66
C PHE A 36 -12.81 21.30 44.20
N VAL A 37 -13.90 21.17 43.44
CA VAL A 37 -15.24 21.58 43.87
C VAL A 37 -15.73 20.75 45.07
N THR A 38 -15.49 19.44 45.03
CA THR A 38 -15.85 18.51 46.10
C THR A 38 -15.05 18.80 47.37
N THR A 39 -13.76 19.10 47.26
CA THR A 39 -12.90 19.47 48.41
C THR A 39 -13.33 20.81 49.02
N MET A 40 -13.73 21.78 48.19
CA MET A 40 -14.30 23.06 48.64
C MET A 40 -15.62 22.88 49.40
N GLY A 41 -16.52 22.02 48.90
CA GLY A 41 -17.77 21.67 49.57
C GLY A 41 -17.53 20.99 50.90
N PHE A 42 -16.61 20.04 50.95
CA PHE A 42 -16.18 19.38 52.18
C PHE A 42 -15.59 20.36 53.21
N TYR A 43 -14.76 21.31 52.77
CA TYR A 43 -14.16 22.30 53.66
C TYR A 43 -15.20 23.25 54.26
N LYS A 44 -16.26 23.55 53.50
CA LYS A 44 -17.39 24.36 53.96
C LYS A 44 -18.25 23.61 54.98
N ASP A 45 -18.62 22.36 54.69
CA ASP A 45 -19.40 21.51 55.59
C ASP A 45 -18.66 21.15 56.88
N LEU A 46 -17.34 20.92 56.79
CA LEU A 46 -16.47 20.61 57.94
C LEU A 46 -16.29 21.82 58.87
N LYS A 47 -16.35 23.03 58.32
CA LYS A 47 -16.29 24.27 59.10
C LYS A 47 -17.63 24.60 59.78
N GLU A 48 -18.76 24.21 59.19
CA GLU A 48 -20.10 24.46 59.73
C GLU A 48 -20.58 23.35 60.68
N THR A 49 -20.08 22.11 60.57
CA THR A 49 -20.59 20.96 61.34
C THR A 49 -19.45 20.20 62.01
N HIS A 50 -19.19 20.45 63.30
CA HIS A 50 -18.30 19.62 64.09
C HIS A 50 -18.83 18.17 64.16
N PHE A 51 -18.16 17.25 63.47
CA PHE A 51 -18.26 15.79 63.58
C PHE A 51 -19.67 15.18 63.49
N LYS A 52 -20.33 15.28 62.33
CA LYS A 52 -21.22 14.21 61.86
C LYS A 52 -20.46 13.33 60.88
N SER A 53 -19.73 12.36 61.45
CA SER A 53 -19.20 11.19 60.75
C SER A 53 -20.31 10.55 59.92
N PHE A 54 -20.00 10.14 58.68
CA PHE A 54 -20.76 9.28 57.75
C PHE A 54 -21.17 9.85 56.37
N ASN A 55 -21.08 11.16 56.08
CA ASN A 55 -21.35 11.66 54.71
C ASN A 55 -20.14 11.64 53.74
N ILE A 56 -18.95 11.25 54.21
CA ILE A 56 -17.71 11.27 53.41
C ILE A 56 -17.71 10.14 52.35
N LEU A 57 -18.33 9.00 52.64
CA LEU A 57 -18.37 7.84 51.74
C LEU A 57 -19.26 8.09 50.51
N GLU A 58 -20.34 8.86 50.66
CA GLU A 58 -21.31 9.09 49.57
C GLU A 58 -20.75 10.04 48.50
N THR A 59 -19.91 11.00 48.87
CA THR A 59 -19.26 11.92 47.92
C THR A 59 -18.04 11.30 47.23
N PHE A 60 -17.39 10.30 47.85
CA PHE A 60 -16.21 9.63 47.30
C PHE A 60 -16.54 8.55 46.26
N ASP A 61 -17.73 7.95 46.30
CA ASP A 61 -18.16 6.90 45.34
C ASP A 61 -18.12 7.40 43.88
N GLY A 62 -18.56 8.64 43.63
CA GLY A 62 -18.54 9.24 42.29
C GLY A 62 -17.14 9.41 41.68
N VAL A 63 -16.09 9.59 42.50
CA VAL A 63 -14.71 9.74 42.02
C VAL A 63 -14.17 8.42 41.48
N ILE A 64 -14.48 7.30 42.16
CA ILE A 64 -14.06 5.96 41.76
C ILE A 64 -14.72 5.60 40.42
N TRP A 65 -16.01 5.89 40.26
CA TRP A 65 -16.74 5.67 39.01
C TRP A 65 -16.20 6.52 37.85
N MET A 66 -15.89 7.80 38.08
CA MET A 66 -15.29 8.64 37.04
C MET A 66 -13.89 8.18 36.63
N TRP A 67 -13.07 7.72 37.58
CA TRP A 67 -11.74 7.19 37.28
C TRP A 67 -11.83 5.91 36.44
N LEU A 68 -12.75 4.99 36.80
CA LEU A 68 -13.00 3.78 36.04
C LEU A 68 -13.45 4.11 34.60
N LEU A 69 -14.39 5.07 34.46
CA LEU A 69 -14.87 5.52 33.15
C LEU A 69 -13.73 6.13 32.32
N ALA A 70 -12.87 6.95 32.93
CA ALA A 70 -11.70 7.51 32.27
C ALA A 70 -10.72 6.43 31.77
N VAL A 71 -10.44 5.42 32.60
CA VAL A 71 -9.57 4.29 32.21
C VAL A 71 -10.16 3.52 31.03
N VAL A 72 -11.47 3.22 31.06
CA VAL A 72 -12.17 2.54 29.97
C VAL A 72 -12.12 3.37 28.69
N LEU A 73 -12.37 4.68 28.79
CA LEU A 73 -12.38 5.58 27.64
C LEU A 73 -10.99 5.67 26.98
N VAL A 74 -9.93 5.80 27.79
CA VAL A 74 -8.54 5.77 27.30
C VAL A 74 -8.24 4.44 26.60
N LYS A 75 -8.66 3.31 27.18
CA LYS A 75 -8.47 1.98 26.57
C LYS A 75 -9.20 1.82 25.24
N VAL A 76 -10.44 2.33 25.13
CA VAL A 76 -11.20 2.31 23.88
C VAL A 76 -10.51 3.14 22.80
N ILE A 77 -10.00 4.32 23.15
CA ILE A 77 -9.29 5.18 22.19
C ILE A 77 -7.97 4.54 21.76
N GLU A 78 -7.19 4.00 22.70
CA GLU A 78 -5.96 3.27 22.41
C GLU A 78 -6.22 2.11 21.44
N TYR A 79 -7.29 1.35 21.70
CA TYR A 79 -7.69 0.23 20.86
C TYR A 79 -8.11 0.67 19.45
N ARG A 80 -8.94 1.72 19.33
CA ARG A 80 -9.35 2.28 18.02
C ARG A 80 -8.15 2.84 17.24
N ASN A 81 -7.23 3.52 17.91
CA ASN A 81 -6.02 4.05 17.28
C ASN A 81 -5.13 2.91 16.78
N ARG A 82 -4.98 1.84 17.57
CA ARG A 82 -4.21 0.66 17.18
C ARG A 82 -4.83 -0.08 15.99
N LEU A 83 -6.16 -0.21 15.95
CA LEU A 83 -6.84 -0.80 14.79
C LEU A 83 -6.66 0.05 13.54
N THR A 84 -6.86 1.37 13.66
CA THR A 84 -6.72 2.30 12.53
C THR A 84 -5.30 2.31 11.98
N SER A 85 -4.28 2.25 12.84
CA SER A 85 -2.88 2.19 12.39
C SER A 85 -2.56 0.86 11.71
N GLN A 86 -3.08 -0.25 12.22
CA GLN A 86 -2.93 -1.57 11.59
C GLN A 86 -3.62 -1.64 10.23
N GLU A 87 -4.82 -1.09 10.09
CA GLU A 87 -5.53 -1.00 8.82
C GLU A 87 -4.77 -0.17 7.80
N ARG A 88 -4.24 1.00 8.21
CA ARG A 88 -3.40 1.83 7.33
C ARG A 88 -2.16 1.08 6.83
N LEU A 89 -1.45 0.39 7.72
CA LEU A 89 -0.28 -0.42 7.36
C LEU A 89 -0.63 -1.62 6.47
N ARG A 90 -1.85 -2.17 6.57
CA ARG A 90 -2.32 -3.21 5.65
C ARG A 90 -2.58 -2.64 4.27
N ILE A 91 -3.32 -1.53 4.19
CA ILE A 91 -3.63 -0.85 2.93
C ILE A 91 -2.36 -0.39 2.21
N GLU A 92 -1.37 0.15 2.94
CA GLU A 92 -0.09 0.54 2.36
C GLU A 92 0.67 -0.65 1.77
N ARG A 93 0.71 -1.78 2.48
CA ARG A 93 1.33 -3.01 1.96
C ARG A 93 0.58 -3.57 0.76
N GLU A 94 -0.74 -3.55 0.77
CA GLU A 94 -1.55 -3.98 -0.37
C GLU A 94 -1.30 -3.10 -1.60
N LYS A 95 -1.21 -1.79 -1.42
CA LYS A 95 -0.85 -0.85 -2.51
C LYS A 95 0.56 -1.12 -3.03
N GLU A 96 1.53 -1.34 -2.15
CA GLU A 96 2.90 -1.65 -2.56
C GLU A 96 2.96 -2.96 -3.37
N LEU A 97 2.23 -3.99 -2.93
CA LEU A 97 2.11 -5.25 -3.65
C LEU A 97 1.43 -5.07 -5.00
N GLN A 98 0.36 -4.28 -5.09
CA GLN A 98 -0.32 -3.97 -6.36
C GLN A 98 0.59 -3.23 -7.34
N ILE A 99 1.39 -2.27 -6.86
CA ILE A 99 2.35 -1.55 -7.69
C ILE A 99 3.43 -2.52 -8.20
N LYS A 100 3.99 -3.35 -7.32
CA LYS A 100 4.98 -4.36 -7.72
C LYS A 100 4.40 -5.36 -8.71
N SER A 101 3.18 -5.85 -8.51
CA SER A 101 2.53 -6.76 -9.46
C SER A 101 2.28 -6.09 -10.80
N ALA A 102 1.84 -4.83 -10.82
CA ALA A 102 1.63 -4.08 -12.05
C ALA A 102 2.95 -3.85 -12.81
N GLN A 103 4.03 -3.52 -12.10
CA GLN A 103 5.37 -3.39 -12.68
C GLN A 103 5.84 -4.70 -13.31
N VAL A 104 5.65 -5.83 -12.62
CA VAL A 104 5.98 -7.16 -13.14
C VAL A 104 5.18 -7.44 -14.42
N ILE A 105 3.85 -7.26 -14.41
CA ILE A 105 3.00 -7.48 -15.59
C ILE A 105 3.43 -6.58 -16.76
N THR A 106 3.77 -5.32 -16.48
CA THR A 106 4.21 -4.37 -17.50
C THR A 106 5.53 -4.79 -18.11
N ALA A 107 6.51 -5.20 -17.28
CA ALA A 107 7.78 -5.73 -17.76
C ALA A 107 7.57 -6.97 -18.64
N HIS A 108 6.68 -7.88 -18.25
CA HIS A 108 6.32 -9.05 -19.07
C HIS A 108 5.78 -8.65 -20.43
N GLN A 109 4.84 -7.70 -20.48
CA GLN A 109 4.27 -7.22 -21.73
C GLN A 109 5.31 -6.54 -22.61
N MET A 110 6.20 -5.73 -22.03
CA MET A 110 7.30 -5.09 -22.76
C MET A 110 8.26 -6.12 -23.36
N ILE A 111 8.67 -7.14 -22.60
CA ILE A 111 9.55 -8.21 -23.08
C ILE A 111 8.91 -8.94 -24.26
N ARG A 112 7.62 -9.27 -24.17
CA ARG A 112 6.89 -9.93 -25.26
C ARG A 112 6.82 -9.08 -26.53
N THR A 113 6.58 -7.78 -26.38
CA THR A 113 6.60 -6.84 -27.51
C THR A 113 7.98 -6.76 -28.14
N LEU A 114 9.03 -6.62 -27.33
CA LEU A 114 10.42 -6.61 -27.81
C LEU A 114 10.76 -7.91 -28.55
N GLN A 115 10.33 -9.06 -28.03
CA GLN A 115 10.53 -10.35 -28.69
C GLN A 115 9.92 -10.37 -30.09
N HIS A 116 8.67 -9.92 -30.22
CA HIS A 116 8.01 -9.85 -31.52
C HIS A 116 8.70 -8.87 -32.48
N GLU A 117 9.03 -7.67 -32.00
CA GLU A 117 9.66 -6.62 -32.80
C GLU A 117 11.10 -6.97 -33.23
N ILE A 118 11.84 -7.74 -32.44
CA ILE A 118 13.19 -8.22 -32.78
C ILE A 118 13.16 -9.47 -33.66
N ASN A 119 12.20 -10.37 -33.44
CA ASN A 119 12.08 -11.59 -34.25
C ASN A 119 11.76 -11.29 -35.72
N ASN A 120 10.97 -10.25 -36.00
CA ASN A 120 10.63 -9.85 -37.37
C ASN A 120 11.86 -9.52 -38.25
N PRO A 121 12.75 -8.58 -37.87
CA PRO A 121 13.95 -8.30 -38.65
C PRO A 121 14.92 -9.49 -38.66
N LEU A 122 15.03 -10.28 -37.58
CA LEU A 122 15.86 -11.49 -37.58
C LEU A 122 15.37 -12.52 -38.62
N ALA A 123 14.06 -12.75 -38.71
CA ALA A 123 13.48 -13.63 -39.71
C ALA A 123 13.77 -13.16 -41.14
N VAL A 124 13.69 -11.85 -41.38
CA VAL A 124 14.04 -11.24 -42.68
C VAL A 124 15.53 -11.42 -42.99
N ILE A 125 16.43 -11.16 -42.04
CA ILE A 125 17.88 -11.35 -42.19
C ILE A 125 18.18 -12.82 -42.52
N LEU A 126 17.63 -13.75 -41.75
CA LEU A 126 17.84 -15.19 -41.95
C LEU A 126 17.34 -15.65 -43.32
N LEU A 127 16.18 -15.14 -43.77
CA LEU A 127 15.64 -15.42 -45.10
C LEU A 127 16.59 -14.95 -46.21
N TYR A 128 17.11 -13.72 -46.12
CA TYR A 128 18.04 -13.18 -47.10
C TYR A 128 19.37 -13.94 -47.11
N VAL A 129 19.91 -14.24 -45.93
CA VAL A 129 21.15 -15.02 -45.79
C VAL A 129 20.99 -16.42 -46.41
N GLN A 130 19.91 -17.14 -46.07
CA GLN A 130 19.62 -18.46 -46.64
C GLN A 130 19.42 -18.41 -48.15
N ARG A 131 18.75 -17.38 -48.66
CA ARG A 131 18.54 -17.18 -50.10
C ARG A 131 19.87 -16.93 -50.83
N SER A 132 20.75 -16.10 -50.27
CA SER A 132 22.07 -15.81 -50.84
C SER A 132 22.97 -17.05 -50.85
N LEU A 133 22.96 -17.84 -49.77
CA LEU A 133 23.71 -19.10 -49.68
C LEU A 133 23.24 -20.18 -50.68
N ARG A 134 22.00 -20.07 -51.20
CA ARG A 134 21.41 -21.06 -52.12
C ARG A 134 21.52 -20.70 -53.62
N LYS A 135 21.66 -19.42 -53.98
CA LYS A 135 21.43 -18.98 -55.37
C LYS A 135 22.64 -19.07 -56.31
N GLU A 136 23.88 -18.89 -55.84
CA GLU A 136 25.09 -18.96 -56.68
C GLU A 136 26.33 -19.32 -55.85
N PRO A 137 27.43 -19.83 -56.45
CA PRO A 137 28.71 -19.97 -55.75
C PRO A 137 29.24 -18.59 -55.36
N LEU A 138 28.97 -18.20 -54.12
CA LEU A 138 29.52 -17.01 -53.50
C LEU A 138 31.05 -17.13 -53.38
N SER A 139 31.75 -15.99 -53.34
CA SER A 139 33.17 -16.02 -52.97
C SER A 139 33.32 -16.66 -51.57
N PRO A 140 34.41 -17.38 -51.29
CA PRO A 140 34.63 -18.01 -49.98
C PRO A 140 34.48 -17.04 -48.81
N GLU A 141 34.96 -15.80 -48.98
CA GLU A 141 34.86 -14.72 -48.01
C GLU A 141 33.40 -14.26 -47.77
N THR A 142 32.60 -14.15 -48.83
CA THR A 142 31.18 -13.77 -48.71
C THR A 142 30.38 -14.89 -48.05
N GLN A 143 30.70 -16.14 -48.37
CA GLN A 143 30.05 -17.31 -47.76
C GLN A 143 30.35 -17.41 -46.26
N GLN A 144 31.59 -17.12 -45.85
CA GLN A 144 31.97 -17.05 -44.45
C GLN A 144 31.22 -15.93 -43.73
N SER A 145 31.21 -14.71 -44.29
CA SER A 145 30.47 -13.56 -43.74
C SER A 145 28.97 -13.87 -43.56
N MET A 146 28.35 -14.51 -44.56
CA MET A 146 26.93 -14.90 -44.49
C MET A 146 26.67 -15.94 -43.39
N THR A 147 27.61 -16.87 -43.19
CA THR A 147 27.52 -17.87 -42.11
C THR A 147 27.68 -17.23 -40.74
N GLU A 148 28.57 -16.25 -40.59
CA GLU A 148 28.73 -15.48 -39.35
C GLU A 148 27.48 -14.66 -39.02
N ILE A 149 26.85 -14.02 -40.02
CA ILE A 149 25.59 -13.29 -39.84
C ILE A 149 24.47 -14.24 -39.40
N LYS A 150 24.36 -15.42 -40.02
CA LYS A 150 23.40 -16.45 -39.63
C LYS A 150 23.58 -16.86 -38.17
N ASN A 151 24.80 -17.24 -37.79
CA ASN A 151 25.12 -17.70 -36.44
C ASN A 151 24.86 -16.59 -35.41
N SER A 152 25.14 -15.34 -35.74
CA SER A 152 24.88 -14.19 -34.88
C SER A 152 23.38 -13.96 -34.69
N ALA A 153 22.59 -14.04 -35.77
CA ALA A 153 21.13 -13.91 -35.72
C ALA A 153 20.48 -15.03 -34.89
N GLU A 154 20.93 -16.28 -35.06
CA GLU A 154 20.46 -17.43 -34.27
C GLU A 154 20.84 -17.28 -32.79
N ARG A 155 22.04 -16.77 -32.49
CA ARG A 155 22.47 -16.49 -31.11
C ARG A 155 21.63 -15.39 -30.46
N ILE A 156 21.29 -14.33 -31.18
CA ILE A 156 20.41 -13.26 -30.66
C ILE A 156 19.02 -13.82 -30.37
N ALA A 157 18.46 -14.63 -31.27
CA ALA A 157 17.17 -15.28 -31.05
C ALA A 157 17.19 -16.20 -29.83
N GLY A 158 18.26 -16.98 -29.65
CA GLY A 158 18.46 -17.85 -28.48
C GLY A 158 18.52 -17.08 -27.16
N VAL A 159 19.35 -16.04 -27.08
CA VAL A 159 19.48 -15.20 -25.87
C VAL A 159 18.16 -14.50 -25.53
N LEU A 160 17.43 -14.02 -26.54
CA LEU A 160 16.14 -13.37 -26.33
C LEU A 160 15.08 -14.34 -25.80
N HIS A 161 15.09 -15.58 -26.29
CA HIS A 161 14.22 -16.65 -25.81
C HIS A 161 14.55 -17.08 -24.37
N GLU A 162 15.84 -17.25 -24.04
CA GLU A 162 16.29 -17.54 -22.68
C GLU A 162 15.94 -16.41 -21.71
N PHE A 163 16.15 -15.16 -22.11
CA PHE A 163 15.80 -13.98 -21.32
C PHE A 163 14.30 -13.89 -21.02
N ALA A 164 13.46 -14.23 -22.00
CA ALA A 164 12.02 -14.32 -21.80
C ALA A 164 11.68 -15.43 -20.79
N ASN A 165 12.19 -16.65 -21.00
CA ASN A 165 11.91 -17.81 -20.14
C ASN A 165 12.37 -17.64 -18.69
N ALA A 166 13.55 -17.05 -18.47
CA ALA A 166 14.11 -16.86 -17.13
C ALA A 166 13.27 -15.91 -16.26
N GLN A 167 12.43 -15.07 -16.88
CA GLN A 167 11.49 -14.17 -16.18
C GLN A 167 10.15 -14.86 -15.81
N GLY A 168 10.01 -16.18 -16.03
CA GLY A 168 8.76 -16.90 -15.79
C GLY A 168 7.77 -16.82 -16.95
N ILE A 169 8.24 -16.44 -18.14
CA ILE A 169 7.45 -16.55 -19.36
C ILE A 169 7.42 -18.03 -19.72
N GLU A 170 6.27 -18.68 -19.64
CA GLU A 170 6.01 -19.87 -20.46
C GLU A 170 6.08 -19.40 -21.92
N THR A 171 7.29 -19.37 -22.49
CA THR A 171 7.39 -19.24 -23.93
C THR A 171 6.84 -20.55 -24.49
N ILE A 172 5.77 -20.45 -25.25
CA ILE A 172 5.37 -21.53 -26.14
C ILE A 172 6.56 -21.74 -27.06
N GLY A 173 7.14 -22.93 -27.00
CA GLY A 173 8.31 -23.29 -27.78
C GLY A 173 8.02 -23.07 -29.27
N SER A 174 8.76 -22.16 -29.88
CA SER A 174 8.77 -21.97 -31.32
C SER A 174 10.10 -22.48 -31.86
N PRO A 175 10.14 -23.69 -32.43
CA PRO A 175 10.94 -23.90 -33.63
C PRO A 175 10.14 -23.28 -34.79
N VAL A 176 10.39 -23.62 -36.04
CA VAL A 176 9.42 -23.33 -37.11
C VAL A 176 8.12 -24.15 -36.86
N GLY A 177 7.18 -23.63 -36.05
CA GLY A 177 5.88 -24.19 -35.58
C GLY A 177 5.49 -23.59 -34.21
N GLU A 178 4.24 -23.41 -33.74
CA GLU A 178 2.86 -23.64 -34.22
C GLU A 178 2.19 -22.37 -34.77
N LEU A 179 1.27 -22.57 -35.72
CA LEU A 179 0.37 -21.55 -36.25
C LEU A 179 -0.75 -21.27 -35.22
N ILE A 180 -0.98 -20.01 -34.89
CA ILE A 180 -2.15 -19.59 -34.12
C ILE A 180 -3.39 -19.82 -35.00
N THR A 181 -4.16 -20.86 -34.71
CA THR A 181 -5.58 -20.89 -35.08
C THR A 181 -6.35 -19.99 -34.13
N PRO A 182 -7.26 -19.14 -34.61
CA PRO A 182 -8.11 -18.36 -33.74
C PRO A 182 -8.95 -19.33 -32.90
N SER A 183 -8.89 -19.20 -31.57
CA SER A 183 -9.87 -19.82 -30.68
C SER A 183 -11.23 -19.26 -31.08
N LYS A 184 -11.99 -20.08 -31.81
CA LYS A 184 -13.32 -19.75 -32.27
C LYS A 184 -14.32 -20.18 -31.19
N ASP A 185 -15.17 -19.23 -30.84
CA ASP A 185 -16.42 -19.33 -30.07
C ASP A 185 -16.27 -19.63 -28.57
N ASN A 186 -16.71 -18.78 -27.63
CA ASN A 186 -18.04 -18.16 -27.44
C ASN A 186 -19.21 -19.14 -27.60
N ASP A 187 -19.52 -19.86 -26.52
CA ASP A 187 -20.88 -20.24 -26.15
C ASP A 187 -21.00 -19.86 -24.66
N VAL A 188 -21.56 -18.71 -24.28
CA VAL A 188 -22.99 -18.46 -24.08
C VAL A 188 -23.74 -19.66 -23.50
N ALA A 189 -23.75 -19.76 -22.17
CA ALA A 189 -24.92 -20.06 -21.34
C ALA A 189 -24.63 -19.65 -19.89
#